data_AF-A0A937NA25-F1
#
_entry.id   AF-A0A937NA25-F1
#
_cell.length_a   1.000
_cell.length_b   1.000
_cell.length_c   1.000
_cell.angle_alpha   90.00
_cell.angle_beta   90.00
_cell.angle_gamma   90.00
#
_symmetry.space_group_name_H-M   'P 1'
#
loop_
_entity.id
_entity.type
_entity.pdbx_description
1 polymer ?
#
loop_
_entity_poly.entity_id
_entity_poly.type
_entity_poly.pdbx_seq_one_letter_code
_entity_poly.pdbx_strand_id
1 'polypeptide(L)'
;MTVNGICPPRAKLHWPVSLLLASLLVPGQRLFALEVDCQACGFCRARPDIQDELTQRIKRHIAEGKSVEEIATIEGGRSILRPPIERRANRHPGAVRPNPERLKYRGSHLPNNSLFTSIEPCVRVNNVCIGTDKLGHMFQQGWEYYRISVIDKKGDRVAERYGEWLEGKESRDAYAADERYFRQQFSGSLLGYGVFGRTLSGIISNADLEANKAGLRMYKDIQNGRFRSIGDYVTSHLCEEVNLNDYTARMKAVVEENGRK
;
A
#
# COMPACT_ATOMS: atom_id res chain seq x y z
N MET A 1 35.54 1.72 59.10
CA MET A 1 35.84 2.96 58.35
C MET A 1 36.59 2.56 57.10
N THR A 2 36.22 3.07 55.91
CA THR A 2 36.34 2.50 54.53
C THR A 2 35.12 1.64 54.16
N VAL A 3 34.52 1.71 52.94
CA VAL A 3 34.97 2.10 51.60
C VAL A 3 33.85 2.86 50.85
N ASN A 4 34.19 3.95 50.15
CA ASN A 4 33.32 4.65 49.19
C ASN A 4 33.33 3.92 47.84
N GLY A 5 32.16 3.48 47.36
CA GLY A 5 31.97 2.90 46.02
C GLY A 5 31.59 3.96 44.99
N ILE A 6 32.50 4.29 44.09
CA ILE A 6 32.29 5.16 42.93
C ILE A 6 31.82 4.29 41.76
N CYS A 7 30.63 4.59 41.23
CA CYS A 7 30.06 3.96 40.04
C CYS A 7 30.43 4.79 38.78
N PRO A 8 30.97 4.20 37.71
CA PRO A 8 31.31 4.95 36.50
C PRO A 8 30.08 5.18 35.58
N PRO A 9 30.05 6.27 34.79
CA PRO A 9 28.92 6.56 33.91
C PRO A 9 28.90 5.66 32.66
N ARG A 10 27.69 5.25 32.26
CA ARG A 10 27.40 4.53 31.02
C ARG A 10 27.73 5.39 29.80
N ALA A 11 28.62 4.90 28.95
CA ALA A 11 28.88 5.46 27.62
C ALA A 11 27.64 5.33 26.73
N LYS A 12 27.17 6.46 26.17
CA LYS A 12 26.13 6.49 25.15
C LYS A 12 26.76 6.17 23.80
N LEU A 13 26.49 4.97 23.28
CA LEU A 13 26.89 4.55 21.95
C LEU A 13 25.93 5.17 20.92
N HIS A 14 26.35 6.26 20.29
CA HIS A 14 25.65 6.83 19.14
C HIS A 14 25.96 5.98 17.90
N TRP A 15 24.95 5.26 17.38
CA TRP A 15 25.01 4.66 16.06
C TRP A 15 24.70 5.73 15.01
N PRO A 16 25.59 5.99 14.02
CA PRO A 16 25.18 6.73 12.84
C PRO A 16 24.33 5.80 11.98
N VAL A 17 23.04 6.13 11.85
CA VAL A 17 22.18 5.57 10.80
C VAL A 17 22.64 6.22 9.49
N SER A 18 23.69 5.63 8.89
CA SER A 18 24.09 5.96 7.53
C SER A 18 22.98 5.51 6.57
N LEU A 19 22.36 6.49 5.92
CA LEU A 19 21.57 6.32 4.71
C LEU A 19 22.43 5.62 3.65
N LEU A 20 22.32 4.29 3.57
CA LEU A 20 22.78 3.47 2.46
C LEU A 20 21.54 2.88 1.78
N LEU A 21 20.80 3.75 1.11
CA LEU A 21 19.68 3.39 0.23
C LEU A 21 20.08 3.54 -1.25
N ALA A 22 21.34 3.23 -1.56
CA ALA A 22 21.91 3.41 -2.88
C ALA A 22 22.85 2.25 -3.25
N SER A 23 22.36 1.00 -3.30
CA SER A 23 23.08 -0.12 -3.97
C SER A 23 22.31 -1.46 -4.00
N LEU A 24 21.00 -1.47 -4.28
CA LEU A 24 20.31 -2.68 -4.75
C LEU A 24 19.53 -2.38 -6.03
N LEU A 25 20.25 -1.92 -7.06
CA LEU A 25 19.75 -1.87 -8.42
C LEU A 25 19.93 -3.24 -9.07
N VAL A 26 18.98 -4.15 -8.83
CA VAL A 26 18.79 -5.29 -9.74
C VAL A 26 18.20 -4.73 -11.04
N PRO A 27 18.84 -4.93 -12.21
CA PRO A 27 18.28 -4.48 -13.48
C PRO A 27 16.88 -5.08 -13.67
N GLY A 28 15.87 -4.22 -13.85
CA GLY A 28 14.48 -4.63 -14.10
C GLY A 28 13.53 -4.53 -12.91
N GLN A 29 13.97 -4.02 -11.75
CA GLN A 29 13.06 -3.69 -10.64
C GLN A 29 12.53 -2.26 -10.78
N ARG A 30 11.21 -2.15 -10.94
CA ARG A 30 10.47 -0.88 -10.89
C ARG A 30 10.08 -0.61 -9.44
N LEU A 31 10.49 0.52 -8.89
CA LEU A 31 10.66 0.72 -7.46
C LEU A 31 9.40 1.14 -6.74
N PHE A 32 8.49 1.91 -7.33
CA PHE A 32 7.20 2.22 -6.71
C PHE A 32 6.20 2.59 -7.79
N ALA A 33 4.93 2.48 -7.43
CA ALA A 33 3.82 2.96 -8.23
C ALA A 33 2.67 3.39 -7.34
N LEU A 34 1.87 4.32 -7.85
CA LEU A 34 1.03 5.14 -6.99
C LEU A 34 -0.44 5.11 -7.42
N GLU A 35 -0.78 5.14 -8.72
CA GLU A 35 -2.17 5.45 -9.10
C GLU A 35 -2.58 4.83 -10.44
N VAL A 36 -3.82 4.35 -10.54
CA VAL A 36 -4.37 3.86 -11.80
C VAL A 36 -5.74 4.45 -12.07
N ASP A 37 -5.76 5.43 -12.98
CA ASP A 37 -7.03 5.96 -13.50
C ASP A 37 -7.76 4.90 -14.32
N CYS A 38 -8.90 4.49 -13.80
CA CYS A 38 -9.68 3.41 -14.32
C CYS A 38 -10.77 3.88 -15.30
N GLN A 39 -10.78 5.09 -15.87
CA GLN A 39 -11.49 5.32 -17.16
C GLN A 39 -10.93 4.45 -18.31
N ALA A 40 -9.78 3.85 -18.02
CA ALA A 40 -9.16 2.69 -18.62
C ALA A 40 -9.86 1.33 -18.30
N CYS A 41 -10.82 1.22 -17.39
CA CYS A 41 -11.37 -0.01 -16.80
C CYS A 41 -12.02 -0.93 -17.84
N GLY A 42 -12.44 -0.41 -18.99
CA GLY A 42 -12.80 -1.22 -20.15
C GLY A 42 -11.68 -2.20 -20.57
N PHE A 43 -10.41 -1.87 -20.28
CA PHE A 43 -9.26 -2.69 -20.60
C PHE A 43 -9.24 -4.04 -19.89
N CYS A 44 -9.68 -4.10 -18.63
CA CYS A 44 -9.65 -5.33 -17.86
C CYS A 44 -11.02 -6.01 -17.71
N ARG A 45 -12.14 -5.34 -18.04
CA ARG A 45 -13.48 -5.95 -18.04
C ARG A 45 -13.57 -7.20 -18.94
N ALA A 46 -12.92 -7.17 -20.10
CA ALA A 46 -12.87 -8.32 -21.02
C ALA A 46 -11.80 -9.36 -20.66
N ARG A 47 -11.02 -9.14 -19.59
CA ARG A 47 -9.92 -10.03 -19.21
C ARG A 47 -10.41 -11.11 -18.24
N PRO A 48 -9.71 -12.26 -18.16
CA PRO A 48 -10.01 -13.27 -17.17
C PRO A 48 -10.01 -12.68 -15.76
N ASP A 49 -10.98 -13.09 -14.95
CA ASP A 49 -10.99 -12.79 -13.52
C ASP A 49 -9.98 -13.68 -12.80
N ILE A 50 -9.12 -13.08 -11.96
CA ILE A 50 -8.04 -13.80 -11.28
C ILE A 50 -8.37 -14.13 -9.82
N GLN A 51 -9.61 -13.86 -9.37
CA GLN A 51 -10.06 -14.10 -8.00
C GLN A 51 -9.75 -15.53 -7.52
N ASP A 52 -10.04 -16.53 -8.34
CA ASP A 52 -9.88 -17.93 -7.93
C ASP A 52 -8.41 -18.29 -7.76
N GLU A 53 -7.53 -17.82 -8.63
CA GLU A 53 -6.09 -18.03 -8.50
C GLU A 53 -5.56 -17.41 -7.19
N LEU A 54 -5.92 -16.15 -6.93
CA LEU A 54 -5.52 -15.44 -5.72
C LEU A 54 -6.09 -16.11 -4.47
N THR A 55 -7.35 -16.56 -4.51
CA THR A 55 -8.01 -17.27 -3.42
C THR A 55 -7.30 -18.59 -3.11
N GLN A 56 -7.00 -19.40 -4.13
CA GLN A 56 -6.33 -20.68 -3.96
C GLN A 56 -4.91 -20.52 -3.42
N ARG A 57 -4.22 -19.43 -3.80
CA ARG A 57 -2.91 -19.09 -3.24
C ARG A 57 -2.97 -18.90 -1.73
N ILE A 58 -3.92 -18.10 -1.22
CA ILE A 58 -4.07 -17.87 0.22
C ILE A 58 -4.55 -19.13 0.95
N LYS A 59 -5.53 -19.85 0.39
CA LYS A 59 -6.01 -21.11 0.96
C LYS A 59 -4.91 -22.15 1.09
N ARG A 60 -3.99 -22.22 0.13
CA ARG A 60 -2.84 -23.11 0.21
C ARG A 60 -1.98 -22.83 1.43
N HIS A 61 -1.69 -21.55 1.71
CA HIS A 61 -0.91 -21.21 2.90
C HIS A 61 -1.62 -21.55 4.20
N ILE A 62 -2.94 -21.34 4.26
CA ILE A 62 -3.77 -21.75 5.40
C ILE A 62 -3.73 -23.29 5.57
N ALA A 63 -3.89 -24.05 4.48
CA ALA A 63 -3.85 -25.51 4.50
C ALA A 63 -2.47 -26.08 4.90
N GLU A 64 -1.40 -25.35 4.60
CA GLU A 64 -0.03 -25.63 5.05
C GLU A 64 0.19 -25.30 6.53
N GLY A 65 -0.83 -24.81 7.26
CA GLY A 65 -0.76 -24.48 8.67
C GLY A 65 -0.01 -23.17 8.98
N LYS A 66 0.21 -22.31 7.98
CA LYS A 66 0.90 -21.03 8.17
C LYS A 66 0.05 -20.07 8.98
N SER A 67 0.70 -19.38 9.91
CA SER A 67 0.11 -18.29 10.68
C SER A 67 -0.18 -17.06 9.82
N VAL A 68 -0.99 -16.14 10.35
CA VAL A 68 -1.31 -14.87 9.69
C VAL A 68 -0.05 -14.04 9.38
N GLU A 69 0.94 -14.05 10.28
CA GLU A 69 2.19 -13.31 10.09
C GLU A 69 3.07 -13.93 9.02
N GLU A 70 3.14 -15.26 8.95
CA GLU A 70 3.87 -15.97 7.89
C GLU A 70 3.23 -15.71 6.53
N ILE A 71 1.90 -15.76 6.44
CA ILE A 71 1.16 -15.44 5.22
C ILE A 71 1.46 -14.00 4.80
N ALA A 72 1.32 -13.04 5.72
CA ALA A 72 1.64 -11.65 5.44
C ALA A 72 3.08 -11.49 4.94
N THR A 73 4.05 -12.13 5.60
CA THR A 73 5.46 -12.07 5.21
C THR A 73 5.71 -12.62 3.80
N ILE A 74 5.07 -13.74 3.45
CA ILE A 74 5.18 -14.37 2.13
C ILE A 74 4.56 -13.50 1.04
N GLU A 75 3.43 -12.85 1.31
CA GLU A 75 2.66 -12.12 0.31
C GLU A 75 3.02 -10.64 0.19
N GLY A 76 3.72 -10.08 1.19
CA GLY A 76 4.37 -8.78 1.08
C GLY A 76 4.15 -7.80 2.22
N GLY A 77 3.63 -8.24 3.37
CA GLY A 77 3.50 -7.47 4.62
C GLY A 77 4.80 -6.84 5.13
N ARG A 78 5.97 -7.30 4.67
CA ARG A 78 7.29 -6.72 4.98
C ARG A 78 8.00 -6.13 3.76
N SER A 79 7.30 -6.02 2.63
CA SER A 79 7.87 -5.43 1.42
C SER A 79 7.90 -3.91 1.56
N ILE A 80 8.97 -3.29 1.08
CA ILE A 80 9.08 -1.82 1.00
C ILE A 80 8.63 -1.34 -0.39
N LEU A 81 9.03 -2.07 -1.43
CA LEU A 81 8.90 -1.67 -2.82
C LEU A 81 7.61 -2.20 -3.44
N ARG A 82 7.59 -3.51 -3.73
CA ARG A 82 6.53 -4.18 -4.45
C ARG A 82 6.27 -5.55 -3.84
N PRO A 83 5.13 -5.74 -3.15
CA PRO A 83 4.70 -7.03 -2.60
C PRO A 83 4.75 -8.16 -3.63
N PRO A 84 5.19 -9.38 -3.24
CA PRO A 84 5.10 -10.58 -4.07
C PRO A 84 3.73 -10.77 -4.74
N ILE A 85 2.63 -10.50 -4.04
CA ILE A 85 1.28 -10.61 -4.59
C ILE A 85 1.04 -9.63 -5.76
N GLU A 86 1.48 -8.38 -5.62
CA GLU A 86 1.38 -7.36 -6.65
C GLU A 86 2.27 -7.73 -7.85
N ARG A 87 3.51 -8.18 -7.61
CA ARG A 87 4.41 -8.62 -8.70
C ARG A 87 3.83 -9.77 -9.49
N ARG A 88 3.12 -10.68 -8.82
CA ARG A 88 2.43 -11.80 -9.47
C ARG A 88 1.28 -11.29 -10.32
N ALA A 89 0.42 -10.42 -9.76
CA ALA A 89 -0.69 -9.83 -10.49
C ALA A 89 -0.20 -9.03 -11.71
N ASN A 90 0.89 -8.27 -11.57
CA ASN A 90 1.55 -7.53 -12.66
C ASN A 90 2.00 -8.38 -13.84
N ARG A 91 2.37 -9.64 -13.58
CA ARG A 91 2.85 -10.59 -14.60
C ARG A 91 1.74 -11.51 -15.11
N HIS A 92 0.53 -11.40 -14.57
CA HIS A 92 -0.57 -12.27 -14.95
C HIS A 92 -1.00 -11.97 -16.40
N PRO A 93 -1.32 -12.98 -17.24
CA PRO A 93 -1.74 -12.75 -18.63
C PRO A 93 -3.00 -11.88 -18.81
N GLY A 94 -3.84 -11.83 -17.77
CA GLY A 94 -5.02 -10.96 -17.70
C GLY A 94 -4.72 -9.52 -17.25
N ALA A 95 -3.49 -9.21 -16.86
CA ALA A 95 -3.10 -7.85 -16.47
C ALA A 95 -2.98 -6.95 -17.70
N VAL A 96 -3.49 -5.72 -17.60
CA VAL A 96 -3.46 -4.77 -18.70
C VAL A 96 -2.86 -3.47 -18.24
N ARG A 97 -1.78 -3.04 -18.88
CA ARG A 97 -1.21 -1.73 -18.62
C ARG A 97 -2.09 -0.66 -19.27
N PRO A 98 -2.60 0.32 -18.52
CA PRO A 98 -3.38 1.40 -19.10
C PRO A 98 -2.47 2.31 -19.94
N ASN A 99 -3.02 2.95 -20.97
CA ASN A 99 -2.28 3.90 -21.81
C ASN A 99 -2.09 5.23 -21.05
N PRO A 100 -0.86 5.67 -20.75
CA PRO A 100 -0.60 6.91 -20.01
C PRO A 100 -1.25 8.15 -20.62
N GLU A 101 -1.34 8.22 -21.95
CA GLU A 101 -1.94 9.35 -22.68
C GLU A 101 -3.46 9.46 -22.49
N ARG A 102 -4.10 8.39 -22.00
CA ARG A 102 -5.54 8.32 -21.77
C ARG A 102 -5.92 8.49 -20.30
N LEU A 103 -4.95 8.66 -19.41
CA LEU A 103 -5.23 8.85 -17.99
C LEU A 103 -5.60 10.30 -17.70
N LYS A 104 -6.43 10.53 -16.69
CA LYS A 104 -6.74 11.84 -16.12
C LYS A 104 -5.49 12.54 -15.57
N TYR A 105 -4.43 11.78 -15.28
CA TYR A 105 -3.14 12.28 -14.83
C TYR A 105 -2.15 12.60 -15.96
N ARG A 106 -2.54 12.51 -17.24
CA ARG A 106 -1.64 12.85 -18.36
C ARG A 106 -1.09 14.27 -18.21
N GLY A 107 0.19 14.47 -18.53
CA GLY A 107 0.86 15.77 -18.37
C GLY A 107 1.20 16.18 -16.91
N SER A 108 0.85 15.38 -15.90
CA SER A 108 1.21 15.65 -14.50
C SER A 108 2.70 15.51 -14.17
N HIS A 109 3.50 14.97 -15.10
CA HIS A 109 4.90 14.57 -14.91
C HIS A 109 5.12 13.60 -13.75
N LEU A 110 4.08 12.83 -13.38
CA LEU A 110 4.23 11.71 -12.47
C LEU A 110 5.36 10.79 -12.96
N PRO A 111 6.26 10.35 -12.08
CA PRO A 111 7.43 9.63 -12.52
C PRO A 111 7.04 8.35 -13.26
N ASN A 112 7.56 8.20 -14.48
CA ASN A 112 7.30 7.07 -15.35
C ASN A 112 8.57 6.72 -16.14
N ASN A 113 9.57 6.23 -15.44
CA ASN A 113 10.85 5.80 -15.96
C ASN A 113 11.11 4.29 -15.69
N SER A 114 12.24 3.78 -16.15
CA SER A 114 12.60 2.36 -16.00
C SER A 114 12.72 1.90 -14.54
N LEU A 115 12.97 2.84 -13.62
CA LEU A 115 13.14 2.59 -12.20
C LEU A 115 11.89 2.92 -11.38
N PHE A 116 10.93 3.67 -11.89
CA PHE A 116 9.73 4.10 -11.16
C PHE A 116 8.59 4.30 -12.14
N THR A 117 7.43 3.68 -11.93
CA THR A 117 6.25 3.92 -12.77
C THR A 117 5.08 4.26 -11.89
N SER A 118 4.50 5.43 -12.03
CA SER A 118 3.33 5.81 -11.21
C SER A 118 2.07 5.07 -11.64
N ILE A 119 2.12 4.32 -12.74
CA ILE A 119 0.97 3.73 -13.43
C ILE A 119 1.14 2.20 -13.46
N GLU A 120 0.39 1.49 -12.63
CA GLU A 120 0.40 0.02 -12.63
C GLU A 120 -0.59 -0.58 -13.63
N PRO A 121 -0.36 -1.84 -14.06
CA PRO A 121 -1.37 -2.65 -14.70
C PRO A 121 -2.66 -2.75 -13.87
N CYS A 122 -3.78 -2.94 -14.56
CA CYS A 122 -5.05 -3.33 -13.97
C CYS A 122 -5.26 -4.84 -14.10
N VAL A 123 -5.95 -5.44 -13.14
CA VAL A 123 -6.46 -6.81 -13.19
C VAL A 123 -7.94 -6.83 -12.79
N ARG A 124 -8.66 -7.87 -13.23
CA ARG A 124 -10.04 -8.11 -12.80
C ARG A 124 -10.04 -9.10 -11.64
N VAL A 125 -10.63 -8.71 -10.51
CA VAL A 125 -10.81 -9.54 -9.32
C VAL A 125 -12.24 -9.37 -8.83
N ASN A 126 -12.98 -10.46 -8.70
CA ASN A 126 -14.39 -10.43 -8.28
C ASN A 126 -15.26 -9.48 -9.12
N ASN A 127 -15.07 -9.51 -10.44
CA ASN A 127 -15.68 -8.62 -11.41
C ASN A 127 -15.36 -7.13 -11.23
N VAL A 128 -14.44 -6.78 -10.33
CA VAL A 128 -13.96 -5.41 -10.15
C VAL A 128 -12.62 -5.25 -10.86
N CYS A 129 -12.49 -4.20 -11.68
CA CYS A 129 -11.21 -3.82 -12.26
C CYS A 129 -10.48 -2.93 -11.27
N ILE A 130 -9.28 -3.35 -10.85
CA ILE A 130 -8.45 -2.63 -9.88
C ILE A 130 -7.03 -2.53 -10.41
N GLY A 131 -6.32 -1.47 -10.03
CA GLY A 131 -4.87 -1.43 -10.15
C GLY A 131 -4.24 -2.56 -9.33
N THR A 132 -3.19 -3.20 -9.85
CA THR A 132 -2.49 -4.26 -9.12
C THR A 132 -1.83 -3.76 -7.83
N ASP A 133 -1.47 -2.48 -7.78
CA ASP A 133 -1.05 -1.77 -6.58
C ASP A 133 -2.07 -1.90 -5.45
N LYS A 134 -3.39 -1.93 -5.73
CA LYS A 134 -4.42 -2.14 -4.70
C LYS A 134 -4.27 -3.50 -4.00
N LEU A 135 -3.82 -4.53 -4.72
CA LEU A 135 -3.44 -5.79 -4.08
C LEU A 135 -2.17 -5.63 -3.24
N GLY A 136 -1.21 -4.82 -3.68
CA GLY A 136 -0.04 -4.44 -2.89
C GLY A 136 -0.45 -3.80 -1.56
N HIS A 137 -1.26 -2.76 -1.60
CA HIS A 137 -1.84 -2.07 -0.43
C HIS A 137 -2.58 -3.03 0.51
N MET A 138 -3.46 -3.86 -0.05
CA MET A 138 -4.22 -4.86 0.72
C MET A 138 -3.33 -5.81 1.52
N PHE A 139 -2.18 -6.24 1.00
CA PHE A 139 -1.30 -7.18 1.69
C PHE A 139 -0.22 -6.51 2.54
N GLN A 140 0.34 -5.39 2.07
CA GLN A 140 1.41 -4.65 2.75
C GLN A 140 0.85 -3.74 3.85
N GLN A 141 0.16 -2.67 3.46
CA GLN A 141 -0.38 -1.70 4.40
C GLN A 141 -1.58 -2.28 5.18
N GLY A 142 -2.34 -3.20 4.58
CA GLY A 142 -3.35 -3.98 5.31
C GLY A 142 -2.78 -4.84 6.44
N TRP A 143 -1.54 -5.33 6.29
CA TRP A 143 -0.83 -6.01 7.38
C TRP A 143 -0.40 -5.03 8.47
N GLU A 144 0.08 -3.84 8.11
CA GLU A 144 0.38 -2.80 9.10
C GLU A 144 -0.87 -2.38 9.87
N TYR A 145 -2.02 -2.25 9.20
CA TYR A 145 -3.30 -2.01 9.85
C TYR A 145 -3.64 -3.13 10.85
N TYR A 146 -3.48 -4.39 10.43
CA TYR A 146 -3.70 -5.54 11.31
C TYR A 146 -2.77 -5.52 12.53
N ARG A 147 -1.49 -5.20 12.33
CA ARG A 147 -0.52 -5.06 13.43
C ARG A 147 -0.95 -3.97 14.42
N ILE A 148 -1.23 -2.77 13.93
CA ILE A 148 -1.66 -1.63 14.76
C ILE A 148 -2.93 -1.98 15.53
N SER A 149 -3.93 -2.52 14.84
CA SER A 149 -5.24 -2.79 15.44
C SER A 149 -5.19 -3.97 16.42
N VAL A 150 -4.68 -5.12 15.98
CA VAL A 150 -4.81 -6.41 16.67
C VAL A 150 -3.59 -6.72 17.53
N ILE A 151 -2.37 -6.59 16.99
CA ILE A 151 -1.14 -6.96 17.70
C ILE A 151 -0.79 -5.91 18.75
N ASP A 152 -0.78 -4.64 18.37
CA ASP A 152 -0.47 -3.50 19.23
C ASP A 152 -1.69 -3.05 20.07
N LYS A 153 -2.88 -3.62 19.79
CA LYS A 153 -4.14 -3.36 20.51
C LYS A 153 -4.54 -1.89 20.52
N LYS A 154 -4.27 -1.14 19.43
CA LYS A 154 -4.68 0.26 19.29
C LYS A 154 -6.07 0.41 18.66
N GLY A 155 -6.60 -0.65 18.07
CA GLY A 155 -7.92 -0.68 17.43
C GLY A 155 -7.92 -0.13 15.99
N ASP A 156 -9.02 -0.39 15.28
CA ASP A 156 -9.15 -0.12 13.84
C ASP A 156 -9.06 1.37 13.50
N ARG A 157 -9.62 2.24 14.35
CA ARG A 157 -9.60 3.68 14.12
C ARG A 157 -8.17 4.25 14.07
N VAL A 158 -7.26 3.74 14.90
CA VAL A 158 -5.86 4.18 14.88
C VAL A 158 -5.13 3.64 13.64
N ALA A 159 -5.44 2.41 13.24
CA ALA A 159 -4.92 1.82 12.00
C ALA A 159 -5.37 2.61 10.75
N GLU A 160 -6.65 2.99 10.69
CA GLU A 160 -7.18 3.81 9.60
C GLU A 160 -6.53 5.19 9.55
N ARG A 161 -6.40 5.87 10.70
CA ARG A 161 -5.70 7.16 10.79
C ARG A 161 -4.23 7.06 10.37
N TYR A 162 -3.57 5.93 10.59
CA TYR A 162 -2.20 5.71 10.12
C TYR A 162 -2.11 5.73 8.60
N GLY A 163 -3.00 5.05 7.88
CA GLY A 163 -2.97 5.13 6.41
C GLY A 163 -3.41 6.51 5.90
N GLU A 164 -4.38 7.17 6.54
CA GLU A 164 -4.72 8.55 6.19
C GLU A 164 -3.54 9.52 6.40
N TRP A 165 -2.68 9.25 7.37
CA TRP A 165 -1.42 9.98 7.57
C TRP A 165 -0.37 9.66 6.50
N LEU A 166 -0.25 8.39 6.08
CA LEU A 166 0.63 7.97 4.99
C LEU A 166 0.23 8.55 3.62
N GLU A 167 -1.07 8.65 3.36
CA GLU A 167 -1.63 9.32 2.17
C GLU A 167 -1.53 10.85 2.26
N GLY A 168 -1.45 11.38 3.49
CA GLY A 168 -1.46 12.80 3.75
C GLY A 168 -2.84 13.41 3.51
N LYS A 169 -3.90 12.75 3.98
CA LYS A 169 -5.29 13.17 3.82
C LYS A 169 -5.60 14.49 4.54
N GLU A 170 -5.32 14.56 5.84
CA GLU A 170 -5.43 15.80 6.63
C GLU A 170 -4.08 16.52 6.74
N SER A 171 -4.03 17.71 7.34
CA SER A 171 -2.75 18.39 7.63
C SER A 171 -1.91 17.56 8.60
N ARG A 172 -0.58 17.75 8.58
CA ARG A 172 0.29 17.04 9.51
C ARG A 172 -0.04 17.35 10.98
N ASP A 173 -0.43 18.58 11.29
CA ASP A 173 -0.83 19.01 12.63
C ASP A 173 -2.07 18.26 13.14
N ALA A 174 -2.99 17.87 12.24
CA ALA A 174 -4.17 17.07 12.60
C ALA A 174 -3.81 15.66 13.11
N TYR A 175 -2.57 15.22 12.88
CA TYR A 175 -2.04 13.94 13.35
C TYR A 175 -0.98 14.09 14.43
N ALA A 176 -0.73 15.30 14.95
CA ALA A 176 0.39 15.56 15.87
C ALA A 176 0.38 14.63 17.10
N ALA A 177 -0.79 14.30 17.63
CA ALA A 177 -0.93 13.39 18.78
C ALA A 177 -0.55 11.93 18.45
N ASP A 178 -0.82 11.48 17.22
CA ASP A 178 -0.59 10.10 16.77
C ASP A 178 0.77 9.92 16.07
N GLU A 179 1.36 11.00 15.57
CA GLU A 179 2.53 10.98 14.69
C GLU A 179 3.72 10.23 15.31
N ARG A 180 3.95 10.40 16.62
CA ARG A 180 5.03 9.69 17.32
C ARG A 180 4.88 8.18 17.21
N TYR A 181 3.65 7.67 17.27
CA TYR A 181 3.37 6.25 17.11
C TYR A 181 3.44 5.82 15.65
N PHE A 182 2.89 6.63 14.73
CA PHE A 182 2.95 6.32 13.29
C PHE A 182 4.38 6.21 12.77
N ARG A 183 5.32 7.02 13.27
CA ARG A 183 6.75 6.93 12.94
C ARG A 183 7.44 5.66 13.45
N GLN A 184 6.82 4.90 14.35
CA GLN A 184 7.35 3.62 14.83
C GLN A 184 6.90 2.44 13.95
N GLN A 185 5.88 2.65 13.13
CA GLN A 185 5.39 1.66 12.18
C GLN A 185 6.34 1.54 10.99
N PHE A 186 6.31 0.42 10.28
CA PHE A 186 7.34 0.09 9.29
C PHE A 186 7.39 1.13 8.16
N SER A 187 6.28 1.33 7.44
CA SER A 187 6.20 2.33 6.37
C SER A 187 6.35 3.75 6.91
N GLY A 188 5.77 4.06 8.08
CA GLY A 188 5.90 5.39 8.68
C GLY A 188 7.31 5.75 9.13
N SER A 189 8.10 4.77 9.54
CA SER A 189 9.52 4.95 9.91
C SER A 189 10.42 5.17 8.69
N LEU A 190 10.09 4.53 7.57
CA LEU A 190 10.89 4.54 6.36
C LEU A 190 10.56 5.71 5.43
N LEU A 191 9.26 6.01 5.28
CA LEU A 191 8.77 6.87 4.20
C LEU A 191 8.13 8.16 4.74
N GLY A 192 7.48 8.09 5.91
CA GLY A 192 6.93 9.25 6.60
C GLY A 192 5.56 9.71 6.09
N TYR A 193 5.17 10.91 6.50
CA TYR A 193 3.86 11.52 6.24
C TYR A 193 3.65 11.84 4.75
N GLY A 194 2.47 11.51 4.22
CA GLY A 194 2.01 11.91 2.89
C GLY A 194 2.77 11.29 1.72
N VAL A 195 3.74 10.43 2.00
CA VAL A 195 4.65 9.87 0.99
C VAL A 195 3.94 8.98 -0.02
N PHE A 196 2.85 8.29 0.35
CA PHE A 196 2.12 7.45 -0.60
C PHE A 196 1.14 8.24 -1.46
N GLY A 197 0.80 9.47 -1.06
CA GLY A 197 -0.16 10.28 -1.77
C GLY A 197 0.30 11.73 -1.96
N ARG A 198 -0.21 12.62 -1.11
CA ARG A 198 -0.08 14.08 -1.22
C ARG A 198 1.33 14.56 -1.56
N THR A 199 2.38 13.98 -0.97
CA THR A 199 3.76 14.45 -1.11
C THR A 199 4.41 14.01 -2.42
N LEU A 200 4.18 12.78 -2.88
CA LEU A 200 4.84 12.23 -4.07
C LEU A 200 4.04 12.49 -5.35
N SER A 201 2.75 12.20 -5.33
CA SER A 201 1.88 12.33 -6.50
C SER A 201 1.01 13.58 -6.45
N GLY A 202 0.73 14.09 -5.25
CA GLY A 202 -0.31 15.11 -5.07
C GLY A 202 -1.73 14.55 -5.21
N ILE A 203 -1.85 13.22 -5.18
CA ILE A 203 -3.10 12.44 -5.23
C ILE A 203 -3.25 11.78 -3.86
N ILE A 204 -4.45 11.77 -3.30
CA ILE A 204 -4.77 11.11 -2.04
C ILE A 204 -5.76 10.01 -2.42
N SER A 205 -5.31 8.76 -2.40
CA SER A 205 -6.05 7.66 -3.00
C SER A 205 -7.03 7.03 -2.02
N ASN A 206 -8.31 7.27 -2.22
CA ASN A 206 -9.35 6.67 -1.39
C ASN A 206 -9.45 5.15 -1.64
N ALA A 207 -9.12 4.70 -2.85
CA ALA A 207 -9.06 3.28 -3.18
C ALA A 207 -7.92 2.54 -2.45
N ASP A 208 -6.78 3.20 -2.21
CA ASP A 208 -5.70 2.62 -1.39
C ASP A 208 -6.08 2.51 0.08
N LEU A 209 -6.72 3.55 0.64
CA LEU A 209 -7.26 3.50 1.99
C LEU A 209 -8.28 2.36 2.16
N GLU A 210 -9.14 2.14 1.16
CA GLU A 210 -10.09 1.02 1.18
C GLU A 210 -9.41 -0.35 0.97
N ALA A 211 -8.36 -0.44 0.16
CA ALA A 211 -7.53 -1.64 0.04
C ALA A 211 -6.86 -2.00 1.39
N ASN A 212 -6.36 -1.01 2.12
CA ASN A 212 -5.77 -1.20 3.45
C ASN A 212 -6.79 -1.75 4.44
N LYS A 213 -8.01 -1.18 4.47
CA LYS A 213 -9.14 -1.69 5.28
C LYS A 213 -9.56 -3.09 4.86
N ALA A 214 -9.59 -3.39 3.57
CA ALA A 214 -9.86 -4.71 3.04
C ALA A 214 -8.83 -5.73 3.54
N GLY A 215 -7.54 -5.36 3.53
CA GLY A 215 -6.45 -6.16 4.07
C GLY A 215 -6.56 -6.41 5.57
N LEU A 216 -6.86 -5.37 6.37
CA LEU A 216 -7.14 -5.50 7.80
C LEU A 216 -8.23 -6.53 8.08
N ARG A 217 -9.36 -6.42 7.37
CA ARG A 217 -10.48 -7.38 7.51
C ARG A 217 -10.06 -8.79 7.10
N MET A 218 -9.36 -8.92 5.97
CA MET A 218 -8.86 -10.22 5.49
C MET A 218 -7.96 -10.90 6.53
N TYR A 219 -6.97 -10.20 7.09
CA TYR A 219 -6.07 -10.81 8.08
C TYR A 219 -6.80 -11.19 9.38
N LYS A 220 -7.79 -10.39 9.82
CA LYS A 220 -8.68 -10.78 10.93
C LYS A 220 -9.45 -12.05 10.64
N ASP A 221 -9.96 -12.23 9.43
CA ASP A 221 -10.70 -13.43 9.07
C ASP A 221 -9.80 -14.65 8.85
N ILE A 222 -8.59 -14.47 8.31
CA ILE A 222 -7.58 -15.53 8.27
C ILE A 222 -7.28 -16.03 9.69
N GLN A 223 -7.00 -15.10 10.62
CA GLN A 223 -6.73 -15.41 12.03
C GLN A 223 -7.89 -16.17 12.71
N ASN A 224 -9.13 -15.85 12.35
CA ASN A 224 -10.33 -16.45 12.93
C ASN A 224 -10.85 -17.67 12.17
N GLY A 225 -10.13 -18.16 11.15
CA GLY A 225 -10.57 -19.28 10.33
C GLY A 225 -11.82 -18.99 9.47
N ARG A 226 -12.10 -17.72 9.18
CA ARG A 226 -13.26 -17.25 8.40
C ARG A 226 -12.94 -16.85 6.95
N PHE A 227 -11.67 -16.91 6.52
CA PHE A 227 -11.30 -16.58 5.14
C PHE A 227 -11.93 -17.57 4.15
N ARG A 228 -12.74 -17.07 3.20
CA ARG A 228 -13.39 -17.89 2.16
C ARG A 228 -12.88 -17.62 0.75
N SER A 229 -12.72 -16.35 0.40
CA SER A 229 -12.25 -15.89 -0.90
C SER A 229 -11.61 -14.52 -0.76
N ILE A 230 -10.65 -14.19 -1.63
CA ILE A 230 -10.19 -12.80 -1.75
C ILE A 230 -11.30 -11.87 -2.25
N GLY A 231 -12.27 -12.41 -2.99
CA GLY A 231 -13.40 -11.66 -3.54
C GLY A 231 -14.28 -11.03 -2.45
N ASP A 232 -14.38 -11.65 -1.27
CA ASP A 232 -15.13 -11.12 -0.12
C ASP A 232 -14.59 -9.75 0.35
N TYR A 233 -13.36 -9.40 -0.03
CA TYR A 233 -12.70 -8.14 0.35
C TYR A 233 -12.50 -7.17 -0.81
N VAL A 234 -12.61 -7.65 -2.06
CA VAL A 234 -12.51 -6.82 -3.26
C VAL A 234 -13.90 -6.34 -3.64
N THR A 235 -14.18 -5.07 -3.29
CA THR A 235 -15.42 -4.38 -3.63
C THR A 235 -15.17 -3.30 -4.68
N SER A 236 -16.24 -2.72 -5.23
CA SER A 236 -16.13 -1.59 -6.15
C SER A 236 -15.38 -0.39 -5.58
N HIS A 237 -15.26 -0.26 -4.25
CA HIS A 237 -14.50 0.83 -3.62
C HIS A 237 -12.98 0.75 -3.79
N LEU A 238 -12.45 -0.39 -4.26
CA LEU A 238 -11.04 -0.50 -4.67
C LEU A 238 -10.82 0.01 -6.11
N CYS A 239 -11.88 0.38 -6.83
CA CYS A 239 -11.79 0.98 -8.15
C CYS A 239 -11.78 2.51 -8.03
N GLU A 240 -10.73 3.16 -8.55
CA GLU A 240 -10.56 4.63 -8.51
C GLU A 240 -11.59 5.41 -9.34
N GLU A 241 -12.39 4.76 -10.20
CA GLU A 241 -13.56 5.39 -10.85
C GLU A 241 -14.75 5.52 -9.91
N VAL A 242 -14.91 4.56 -9.01
CA VAL A 242 -16.04 4.50 -8.08
C VAL A 242 -15.69 5.22 -6.80
N ASN A 243 -14.45 5.06 -6.33
CA ASN A 243 -13.93 5.69 -5.13
C ASN A 243 -12.92 6.77 -5.53
N LEU A 244 -13.45 7.95 -5.85
CA LEU A 244 -12.69 9.06 -6.42
C LEU A 244 -11.60 9.54 -5.45
N ASN A 245 -10.45 9.88 -6.01
CA ASN A 245 -9.32 10.41 -5.25
C ASN A 245 -9.51 11.88 -4.89
N ASP A 246 -8.90 12.29 -3.79
CA ASP A 246 -8.70 13.70 -3.48
C ASP A 246 -7.38 14.20 -4.10
N TYR A 247 -7.28 15.52 -4.30
CA TYR A 247 -6.17 16.11 -5.03
C TYR A 247 -5.63 17.35 -4.31
N THR A 248 -4.31 17.51 -4.38
CA THR A 248 -3.68 18.83 -4.17
C THR A 248 -4.20 19.83 -5.21
N ALA A 249 -4.15 21.14 -4.90
CA ALA A 249 -4.62 22.18 -5.84
C ALA A 249 -3.95 22.07 -7.22
N ARG A 250 -2.64 21.76 -7.25
CA ARG A 250 -1.88 21.57 -8.48
C ARG A 250 -2.38 20.37 -9.28
N MET A 251 -2.53 19.20 -8.64
CA MET A 251 -3.01 18.00 -9.32
C MET A 251 -4.45 18.14 -9.78
N LYS A 252 -5.29 18.79 -8.97
CA LYS A 252 -6.69 19.08 -9.32
C LYS A 252 -6.78 19.88 -10.62
N ALA A 253 -5.96 20.91 -10.78
CA ALA A 253 -5.91 21.71 -12.01
C ALA A 253 -5.55 20.84 -13.24
N VAL A 254 -4.60 19.92 -13.11
CA VAL A 254 -4.22 18.98 -14.18
C VAL A 254 -5.40 18.06 -14.54
N VAL A 255 -6.02 17.43 -13.54
CA VAL A 255 -7.16 16.52 -13.73
C VAL A 255 -8.35 17.24 -14.38
N GLU A 256 -8.66 18.46 -13.94
CA GLU A 256 -9.74 19.28 -14.49
C GLU A 256 -9.47 19.74 -15.93
N GLU A 257 -8.25 20.18 -16.24
CA GLU A 257 -7.87 20.53 -17.62
C GLU A 257 -8.04 19.32 -18.55
N ASN A 258 -7.62 18.15 -18.08
CA ASN A 258 -7.69 16.90 -18.80
C ASN A 258 -9.12 16.37 -19.00
N GLY A 259 -10.03 16.63 -18.06
CA GLY A 259 -11.42 16.19 -18.16
C GLY A 259 -12.28 17.01 -19.14
N ARG A 260 -11.81 18.19 -19.58
CA ARG A 260 -12.52 19.06 -20.53
C ARG A 260 -12.29 18.69 -22.01
N LYS A 261 -11.30 17.83 -22.29
CA LYS A 261 -10.90 17.40 -23.64
C LYS A 261 -11.47 16.02 -23.91
#